data_AF-A0A671V4H5-F1
#
_entry.id   AF-A0A671V4H5-F1
#
_cell.length_a   1.000
_cell.length_b   1.000
_cell.length_c   1.000
_cell.angle_alpha   90.00
_cell.angle_beta   90.00
_cell.angle_gamma   90.00
#
_symmetry.space_group_name_H-M   'P 1'
#
loop_
_entity.id
_entity.type
_entity.pdbx_description
1 polymer ?
#
loop_
_entity_poly.entity_id
_entity_poly.type
_entity_poly.pdbx_seq_one_letter_code
_entity_poly.pdbx_strand_id
1 'polypeptide(L)'
;VLVRQSVSGKSLCADLDSAQCLTHSSCFLFRAGDEVVTVKTPAFAESVSEGDVRWEKAVGDSVTEDEVVCEIETDKTSVQVPSPAAGVIEELLVPDGGKVEGGTPLFKLRKGAVAAKAAPSPAAETPAAAPPPPPPPPAASTPTAMPPVPPVPPQPVQAKPGMFPSHVKMNRMRLRIAQRLKEAQETCAMLTTFNEVDMSNIQEMRKIHKDAFLKKHNIKLGFMSAFVKAAAQALTDQPAVNGVIDDTTKEIVYRDYVDISVAVATPKGLVVPVIRNVETMNFADIEKTINALGEKARKNELAVEDMDGGTFTISNGGVFGSMFGTPIINPPQSAILGMHGIFDRPVAINGQVEIRPMMYVALTYDHRLVDGREAVTFLRKIKAVVEDPRVLLLDM
;
A
#
# COMPACT_ATOMS: atom_id res chain seq x y z
N VAL A 1 47.92 26.89 25.23
CA VAL A 1 48.31 27.03 26.64
C VAL A 1 47.01 27.27 27.41
N LEU A 2 46.31 26.22 27.89
CA LEU A 2 46.38 25.70 29.28
C LEU A 2 46.06 26.84 30.28
N VAL A 3 45.03 26.84 31.14
CA VAL A 3 44.57 25.80 32.09
C VAL A 3 43.29 26.25 32.81
N ARG A 4 42.41 25.27 33.10
CA ARG A 4 41.33 25.27 34.10
C ARG A 4 41.87 25.53 35.51
N GLN A 5 41.24 26.41 36.31
CA GLN A 5 41.48 26.45 37.76
C GLN A 5 40.39 25.70 38.52
N SER A 6 40.82 24.75 39.33
CA SER A 6 40.04 24.12 40.40
C SER A 6 40.91 23.99 41.65
N VAL A 7 40.23 24.12 42.81
CA VAL A 7 40.54 23.61 44.16
C VAL A 7 41.42 24.45 45.10
N SER A 8 40.79 24.88 46.20
CA SER A 8 41.25 24.81 47.61
C SER A 8 40.01 25.19 48.46
N GLY A 9 39.46 24.42 49.40
CA GLY A 9 40.08 23.59 50.42
C GLY A 9 40.18 24.38 51.73
N LYS A 10 39.25 24.16 52.69
CA LYS A 10 39.48 24.20 54.15
C LYS A 10 38.20 23.95 54.97
N SER A 11 38.34 23.03 55.93
CA SER A 11 37.37 22.57 56.92
C SER A 11 37.23 23.52 58.13
N LEU A 12 36.14 23.37 58.88
CA LEU A 12 36.09 23.59 60.33
C LEU A 12 35.05 22.65 60.96
N CYS A 13 35.51 21.87 61.93
CA CYS A 13 34.75 20.98 62.81
C CYS A 13 33.96 21.75 63.87
N ALA A 14 32.89 21.13 64.39
CA ALA A 14 32.58 21.11 65.83
C ALA A 14 31.54 20.02 66.16
N ASP A 15 31.94 19.12 67.05
CA ASP A 15 31.22 17.98 67.62
C ASP A 15 30.17 18.35 68.69
N LEU A 16 29.26 17.41 68.99
CA LEU A 16 28.56 17.08 70.27
C LEU A 16 27.31 16.24 69.92
N ASP A 17 26.90 15.14 70.56
CA ASP A 17 27.48 14.20 71.52
C ASP A 17 26.56 12.94 71.54
N SER A 18 26.98 11.94 72.27
CA SER A 18 26.71 10.50 72.21
C SER A 18 25.53 10.05 73.09
N ALA A 19 24.82 8.97 72.72
CA ALA A 19 24.36 7.92 73.67
C ALA A 19 23.67 6.73 72.95
N GLN A 20 24.23 5.53 73.16
CA GLN A 20 23.64 4.22 72.85
C GLN A 20 22.67 3.78 73.97
N CYS A 21 21.54 3.13 73.65
CA CYS A 21 21.07 1.96 74.40
C CYS A 21 19.97 1.19 73.64
N LEU A 22 19.96 -0.12 73.85
CA LEU A 22 19.19 -1.18 73.18
C LEU A 22 17.68 -1.21 73.53
N THR A 23 16.96 -1.99 72.71
CA THR A 23 15.68 -2.69 72.96
C THR A 23 14.37 -1.91 72.78
N HIS A 24 13.63 -2.17 71.69
CA HIS A 24 12.33 -2.86 71.72
C HIS A 24 11.73 -2.99 70.33
N SER A 25 11.19 -4.18 70.08
CA SER A 25 10.32 -4.54 68.97
C SER A 25 9.08 -3.63 68.91
N SER A 26 8.80 -3.03 67.76
CA SER A 26 7.43 -2.61 67.39
C SER A 26 7.34 -2.39 65.88
N CYS A 27 6.51 -3.22 65.25
CA CYS A 27 6.04 -3.07 63.89
C CYS A 27 5.38 -1.71 63.67
N PHE A 28 5.83 -0.96 62.67
CA PHE A 28 5.02 0.10 62.04
C PHE A 28 4.86 -0.23 60.55
N LEU A 29 3.65 -0.70 60.22
CA LEU A 29 3.13 -0.86 58.87
C LEU A 29 3.10 0.51 58.17
N PHE A 30 3.90 0.68 57.10
CA PHE A 30 3.71 1.75 56.14
C PHE A 30 2.51 1.42 55.25
N ARG A 31 1.42 2.20 55.41
CA ARG A 31 0.29 2.28 54.48
C ARG A 31 0.79 2.82 53.13
N ALA A 32 0.83 1.98 52.10
CA ALA A 32 0.86 2.45 50.72
C ALA A 32 -0.53 3.01 50.39
N GLY A 33 -0.61 4.31 50.08
CA GLY A 33 -1.87 4.94 49.68
C GLY A 33 -2.27 4.50 48.29
N ASP A 34 -3.51 4.02 48.13
CA ASP A 34 -4.16 3.84 46.83
C ASP A 34 -4.36 5.22 46.19
N GLU A 35 -3.48 5.61 45.26
CA GLU A 35 -3.60 6.86 44.52
C GLU A 35 -4.42 6.61 43.23
N VAL A 36 -5.70 6.98 43.27
CA VAL A 36 -6.61 6.95 42.10
C VAL A 36 -6.47 8.26 41.34
N VAL A 37 -6.13 8.19 40.06
CA VAL A 37 -5.97 9.35 39.16
C VAL A 37 -7.10 9.40 38.15
N THR A 38 -7.79 10.53 38.08
CA THR A 38 -8.81 10.79 37.05
C THR A 38 -8.17 11.40 35.81
N VAL A 39 -8.24 10.69 34.68
CA VAL A 39 -7.70 11.16 33.39
C VAL A 39 -8.77 11.98 32.66
N LYS A 40 -8.40 13.18 32.21
CA LYS A 40 -9.30 14.12 31.52
C LYS A 40 -9.03 14.15 30.02
N THR A 41 -10.05 14.50 29.24
CA THR A 41 -9.93 14.74 27.81
C THR A 41 -8.89 15.83 27.52
N PRO A 42 -7.91 15.59 26.63
CA PRO A 42 -6.96 16.63 26.21
C PRO A 42 -7.67 17.81 25.55
N ALA A 43 -7.06 19.00 25.62
CA ALA A 43 -7.64 20.19 25.01
C ALA A 43 -7.70 20.05 23.48
N PHE A 44 -8.88 20.29 22.89
CA PHE A 44 -9.06 20.34 21.44
C PHE A 44 -8.48 21.63 20.85
N ALA A 45 -8.09 21.62 19.57
CA ALA A 45 -7.70 22.81 18.84
C ALA A 45 -8.90 23.77 18.69
N GLU A 46 -8.65 25.08 18.59
CA GLU A 46 -9.64 26.19 18.68
C GLU A 46 -10.88 26.11 17.75
N SER A 47 -10.98 25.11 16.88
CA SER A 47 -12.09 24.92 15.93
C SER A 47 -12.98 23.69 16.17
N VAL A 48 -12.85 22.94 17.28
CA VAL A 48 -13.67 21.75 17.58
C VAL A 48 -14.07 21.72 19.06
N SER A 49 -15.37 21.68 19.35
CA SER A 49 -15.92 21.76 20.72
C SER A 49 -16.38 20.43 21.32
N GLU A 50 -16.66 19.41 20.49
CA GLU A 50 -17.13 18.08 20.92
C GLU A 50 -16.50 16.96 20.07
N GLY A 51 -16.36 15.76 20.65
CA GLY A 51 -15.89 14.55 19.96
C GLY A 51 -16.51 13.28 20.54
N ASP A 52 -16.58 12.22 19.73
CA ASP A 52 -17.13 10.92 20.12
C ASP A 52 -16.02 9.98 20.60
N VAL A 53 -16.21 9.33 21.75
CA VAL A 53 -15.19 8.45 22.35
C VAL A 53 -15.34 7.02 21.84
N ARG A 54 -14.25 6.45 21.31
CA ARG A 54 -14.13 5.04 20.96
C ARG A 54 -13.11 4.36 21.88
N TRP A 55 -13.56 3.38 22.66
CA TRP A 55 -12.69 2.69 23.62
C TRP A 55 -11.93 1.53 22.99
N GLU A 56 -10.64 1.43 23.26
CA GLU A 56 -9.83 0.25 22.90
C GLU A 56 -9.67 -0.71 24.08
N LYS A 57 -9.88 -0.24 25.32
CA LYS A 57 -9.70 -1.00 26.56
C LYS A 57 -10.93 -0.93 27.47
N ALA A 58 -11.21 -2.03 28.18
CA ALA A 58 -12.38 -2.17 29.04
C ALA A 58 -12.05 -1.93 30.53
N VAL A 59 -13.09 -1.77 31.36
CA VAL A 59 -12.95 -1.71 32.83
C VAL A 59 -12.24 -2.98 33.33
N GLY A 60 -11.16 -2.79 34.10
CA GLY A 60 -10.34 -3.88 34.64
C GLY A 60 -9.09 -4.23 33.81
N ASP A 61 -8.90 -3.62 32.64
CA ASP A 61 -7.69 -3.84 31.85
C ASP A 61 -6.48 -3.09 32.45
N SER A 62 -5.33 -3.77 32.43
CA SER A 62 -4.05 -3.16 32.81
C SER A 62 -3.49 -2.35 31.64
N VAL A 63 -3.05 -1.14 31.92
CA VAL A 63 -2.42 -0.23 30.96
C VAL A 63 -1.01 0.13 31.42
N THR A 64 -0.07 0.23 30.49
CA THR A 64 1.26 0.80 30.76
C THR A 64 1.24 2.32 30.56
N GLU A 65 2.23 3.01 31.12
CA GLU A 65 2.45 4.44 30.85
C GLU A 65 2.63 4.68 29.34
N ASP A 66 2.03 5.76 28.82
CA ASP A 66 1.97 6.15 27.40
C ASP A 66 1.21 5.18 26.46
N GLU A 67 0.51 4.18 26.99
CA GLU A 67 -0.31 3.27 26.19
C GLU A 67 -1.67 3.91 25.85
N VAL A 68 -2.11 3.77 24.60
CA VAL A 68 -3.39 4.34 24.12
C VAL A 68 -4.56 3.59 24.76
N VAL A 69 -5.47 4.34 25.38
CA VAL A 69 -6.63 3.79 26.11
C VAL A 69 -7.94 3.98 25.34
N CYS A 70 -8.06 5.13 24.68
CA CYS A 70 -9.18 5.45 23.80
C CYS A 70 -8.78 6.42 22.69
N GLU A 71 -9.54 6.39 21.61
CA GLU A 71 -9.43 7.30 20.49
C GLU A 71 -10.68 8.19 20.47
N ILE A 72 -10.47 9.50 20.39
CA ILE A 72 -11.56 10.47 20.29
C ILE A 72 -11.67 10.87 18.83
N GLU A 73 -12.76 10.46 18.20
CA GLU A 73 -13.05 10.79 16.81
C GLU A 73 -13.73 12.16 16.77
N THR A 74 -13.13 13.10 16.04
CA THR A 74 -13.71 14.41 15.77
C THR A 74 -13.90 14.57 14.26
N ASP A 75 -14.76 15.51 13.84
CA ASP A 75 -15.12 15.79 12.43
C ASP A 75 -13.91 16.00 11.47
N LYS A 76 -12.69 16.19 11.99
CA LYS A 76 -11.50 16.48 11.17
C LYS A 76 -10.31 15.56 11.42
N THR A 77 -10.17 14.98 12.60
CA THR A 77 -9.01 14.16 12.99
C THR A 77 -9.34 13.28 14.18
N SER A 78 -8.78 12.07 14.24
CA SER A 78 -8.83 11.25 15.44
C SER A 78 -7.67 11.59 16.39
N VAL A 79 -7.98 11.72 17.68
CA VAL A 79 -7.02 12.08 18.74
C VAL A 79 -6.87 10.92 19.71
N GLN A 80 -5.67 10.37 19.82
CA GLN A 80 -5.37 9.27 20.74
C GLN A 80 -5.11 9.81 22.15
N VAL A 81 -5.75 9.21 23.16
CA VAL A 81 -5.55 9.56 24.57
C VAL A 81 -4.63 8.53 25.22
N PRO A 82 -3.34 8.88 25.48
CA PRO A 82 -2.41 8.00 26.17
C PRO A 82 -2.66 7.96 27.69
N SER A 83 -2.33 6.85 28.33
CA SER A 83 -2.40 6.70 29.78
C SER A 83 -1.25 7.45 30.49
N PRO A 84 -1.52 8.32 31.48
CA PRO A 84 -0.49 9.07 32.20
C PRO A 84 0.29 8.26 33.24
N ALA A 85 -0.08 7.00 33.52
CA ALA A 85 0.63 6.12 34.43
C ALA A 85 0.31 4.64 34.14
N ALA A 86 1.17 3.73 34.60
CA ALA A 86 0.86 2.30 34.61
C ALA A 86 -0.12 1.95 35.74
N GLY A 87 -1.20 1.23 35.41
CA GLY A 87 -2.26 0.96 36.37
C GLY A 87 -3.43 0.14 35.80
N VAL A 88 -4.52 0.05 36.56
CA VAL A 88 -5.75 -0.66 36.17
C VAL A 88 -6.90 0.34 36.06
N ILE A 89 -7.69 0.24 34.99
CA ILE A 89 -8.88 1.09 34.76
C ILE A 89 -9.99 0.63 35.72
N GLU A 90 -10.38 1.48 36.67
CA GLU A 90 -11.40 1.14 37.67
C GLU A 90 -12.83 1.40 37.20
N GLU A 91 -13.03 2.50 36.48
CA GLU A 91 -14.36 3.00 36.13
C GLU A 91 -14.28 3.86 34.87
N LEU A 92 -15.11 3.51 33.87
CA LEU A 92 -15.37 4.33 32.68
C LEU A 92 -16.53 5.28 33.01
N LEU A 93 -16.29 6.59 32.94
CA LEU A 93 -17.31 7.60 33.27
C LEU A 93 -18.19 7.95 32.05
N VAL A 94 -17.78 7.54 30.85
CA VAL A 94 -18.47 7.82 29.58
C VAL A 94 -18.69 6.50 28.83
N PRO A 95 -19.91 6.21 28.36
CA PRO A 95 -20.18 5.02 27.56
C PRO A 95 -19.46 5.07 26.21
N ASP A 96 -19.27 3.91 25.58
CA ASP A 96 -18.70 3.81 24.23
C ASP A 96 -19.61 4.50 23.20
N GLY A 97 -19.03 5.41 22.40
CA GLY A 97 -19.76 6.33 21.53
C GLY A 97 -20.39 7.55 22.23
N GLY A 98 -19.97 7.86 23.47
CA GLY A 98 -20.44 9.04 24.20
C GLY A 98 -19.74 10.33 23.75
N LYS A 99 -20.50 11.43 23.69
CA LYS A 99 -19.99 12.77 23.37
C LYS A 99 -19.22 13.37 24.55
N VAL A 100 -18.02 13.89 24.31
CA VAL A 100 -17.17 14.54 25.33
C VAL A 100 -16.67 15.91 24.88
N GLU A 101 -16.68 16.85 25.83
CA GLU A 101 -16.08 18.18 25.69
C GLU A 101 -14.65 18.20 26.28
N GLY A 102 -13.85 19.20 25.88
CA GLY A 102 -12.47 19.36 26.35
C GLY A 102 -12.38 19.51 27.86
N GLY A 103 -11.57 18.68 28.52
CA GLY A 103 -11.38 18.70 29.98
C GLY A 103 -12.37 17.86 30.80
N THR A 104 -13.31 17.15 30.18
CA THR A 104 -14.22 16.22 30.86
C THR A 104 -13.47 14.97 31.38
N PRO A 105 -13.77 14.46 32.59
CA PRO A 105 -13.15 13.23 33.10
C PRO A 105 -13.63 12.00 32.32
N LEU A 106 -12.68 11.23 31.76
CA LEU A 106 -12.95 10.06 30.91
C LEU A 106 -12.99 8.76 31.71
N PHE A 107 -11.96 8.51 32.52
CA PHE A 107 -11.86 7.29 33.33
C PHE A 107 -11.02 7.51 34.60
N LYS A 108 -11.24 6.65 35.59
CA LYS A 108 -10.42 6.58 36.82
C LYS A 108 -9.41 5.45 36.69
N LEU A 109 -8.14 5.77 36.92
CA LEU A 109 -7.01 4.84 36.88
C LEU A 109 -6.46 4.65 38.29
N ARG A 110 -6.36 3.40 38.77
CA ARG A 110 -5.61 3.09 39.99
C ARG A 110 -4.13 2.90 39.65
N LYS A 111 -3.25 3.74 40.20
CA LYS A 111 -1.79 3.55 40.05
C LYS A 111 -1.34 2.33 40.85
N GLY A 112 -0.63 1.42 40.18
CA GLY A 112 -0.07 0.23 40.81
C GLY A 112 0.81 -0.54 39.84
N ALA A 113 1.96 -1.04 40.32
CA ALA A 113 2.89 -1.81 39.51
C ALA A 113 2.21 -3.06 38.96
N VAL A 114 2.03 -3.11 37.63
CA VAL A 114 1.39 -4.25 36.96
C VAL A 114 2.41 -5.40 36.91
N ALA A 115 2.27 -6.36 37.83
CA ALA A 115 2.98 -7.64 37.78
C ALA A 115 2.26 -8.61 36.82
N ALA A 116 3.07 -9.35 36.07
CA ALA A 116 2.66 -10.26 35.01
C ALA A 116 1.68 -11.37 35.43
N LYS A 117 0.77 -11.66 34.50
CA LYS A 117 -0.24 -12.73 34.40
C LYS A 117 0.13 -14.10 35.01
N ALA A 118 -0.80 -14.66 35.79
CA ALA A 118 -1.00 -16.11 35.97
C ALA A 118 -2.47 -16.44 36.30
N ALA A 119 -3.03 -17.47 35.66
CA ALA A 119 -4.28 -18.19 36.00
C ALA A 119 -3.91 -19.57 36.60
N PRO A 120 -4.78 -20.40 37.24
CA PRO A 120 -6.26 -20.47 37.17
C PRO A 120 -7.07 -20.79 38.49
N SER A 121 -8.42 -20.75 38.36
CA SER A 121 -9.63 -21.22 39.15
C SER A 121 -9.49 -22.32 40.25
N PRO A 122 -10.45 -22.59 41.20
CA PRO A 122 -11.94 -22.61 41.03
C PRO A 122 -12.93 -22.38 42.24
N ALA A 123 -14.22 -22.21 41.88
CA ALA A 123 -15.48 -22.73 42.49
C ALA A 123 -16.30 -22.02 43.62
N ALA A 124 -17.64 -22.12 43.44
CA ALA A 124 -18.80 -22.00 44.36
C ALA A 124 -19.22 -20.57 44.82
N GLU A 125 -20.50 -20.15 44.90
CA GLU A 125 -21.78 -20.84 45.15
C GLU A 125 -23.00 -19.93 44.82
N THR A 126 -24.16 -20.53 44.53
CA THR A 126 -25.49 -19.90 44.27
C THR A 126 -26.35 -19.92 45.55
N PRO A 127 -27.33 -19.01 45.76
CA PRO A 127 -28.77 -19.42 45.73
C PRO A 127 -29.72 -18.33 45.13
N ALA A 128 -30.62 -18.61 44.17
CA ALA A 128 -32.03 -19.10 44.29
C ALA A 128 -33.00 -18.17 45.05
N ALA A 129 -34.27 -17.92 44.74
CA ALA A 129 -35.23 -18.01 43.61
C ALA A 129 -36.61 -17.57 44.18
N ALA A 130 -37.52 -16.89 43.45
CA ALA A 130 -39.00 -17.02 43.57
C ALA A 130 -39.81 -16.11 42.58
N PRO A 131 -41.06 -16.47 42.18
CA PRO A 131 -41.65 -16.16 40.86
C PRO A 131 -43.03 -15.38 40.95
N PRO A 132 -43.98 -15.41 39.97
CA PRO A 132 -44.57 -14.22 39.33
C PRO A 132 -46.09 -13.98 39.61
N PRO A 133 -46.74 -12.98 38.97
CA PRO A 133 -48.17 -13.12 38.60
C PRO A 133 -48.53 -12.70 37.14
N PRO A 134 -49.74 -13.07 36.64
CA PRO A 134 -50.13 -13.13 35.21
C PRO A 134 -51.03 -11.96 34.71
N PRO A 135 -51.38 -11.90 33.39
CA PRO A 135 -52.04 -10.78 32.64
C PRO A 135 -53.59 -10.93 32.58
N PRO A 136 -54.49 -10.15 31.87
CA PRO A 136 -54.41 -9.49 30.50
C PRO A 136 -55.36 -8.22 30.31
N PRO A 137 -56.04 -7.90 29.16
CA PRO A 137 -55.68 -7.44 27.77
C PRO A 137 -56.42 -6.10 27.34
N PRO A 138 -56.74 -5.77 26.04
CA PRO A 138 -55.91 -5.19 24.97
C PRO A 138 -56.53 -3.96 24.21
N ALA A 139 -55.84 -3.53 23.13
CA ALA A 139 -56.23 -2.68 21.96
C ALA A 139 -55.58 -1.26 21.94
N ALA A 140 -55.04 -0.71 20.84
CA ALA A 140 -55.26 -0.97 19.42
C ALA A 140 -54.01 -0.68 18.55
N SER A 141 -54.08 -1.22 17.34
CA SER A 141 -53.11 -1.39 16.26
C SER A 141 -52.82 -0.15 15.39
N THR A 142 -51.57 -0.03 14.92
CA THR A 142 -51.15 0.55 13.62
C THR A 142 -49.86 -0.17 13.12
N PRO A 143 -49.52 -0.12 11.81
CA PRO A 143 -49.07 -1.29 11.05
C PRO A 143 -47.55 -1.59 11.07
N THR A 144 -47.27 -2.89 11.22
CA THR A 144 -46.14 -3.75 10.85
C THR A 144 -44.80 -3.09 10.47
N ALA A 145 -43.98 -2.76 11.47
CA ALA A 145 -42.53 -2.86 11.36
C ALA A 145 -42.12 -4.32 11.64
N MET A 146 -41.27 -4.89 10.78
CA MET A 146 -40.65 -6.19 11.06
C MET A 146 -39.89 -6.11 12.40
N PRO A 147 -40.00 -7.11 13.29
CA PRO A 147 -39.23 -7.11 14.52
C PRO A 147 -37.72 -7.12 14.21
N PRO A 148 -36.89 -6.42 14.99
CA PRO A 148 -35.45 -6.48 14.85
C PRO A 148 -35.03 -7.94 15.02
N VAL A 149 -34.40 -8.49 14.00
CA VAL A 149 -33.79 -9.81 14.07
C VAL A 149 -32.71 -9.73 15.15
N PRO A 150 -32.78 -10.51 16.24
CA PRO A 150 -31.72 -10.52 17.24
C PRO A 150 -30.39 -10.86 16.54
N PRO A 151 -29.27 -10.27 16.95
CA PRO A 151 -27.97 -10.58 16.37
C PRO A 151 -27.73 -12.07 16.50
N VAL A 152 -27.77 -12.78 15.37
CA VAL A 152 -27.43 -14.19 15.30
C VAL A 152 -25.94 -14.26 15.65
N PRO A 153 -25.55 -14.98 16.72
CA PRO A 153 -24.14 -15.23 17.01
C PRO A 153 -23.48 -15.79 15.76
N PRO A 154 -22.22 -15.46 15.42
CA PRO A 154 -21.55 -16.04 14.25
C PRO A 154 -21.62 -17.56 14.37
N GLN A 155 -22.55 -18.17 13.65
CA GLN A 155 -22.63 -19.61 13.58
C GLN A 155 -21.35 -20.05 12.88
N PRO A 156 -20.60 -21.01 13.44
CA PRO A 156 -19.49 -21.58 12.71
C PRO A 156 -20.06 -22.10 11.40
N VAL A 157 -19.65 -21.50 10.28
CA VAL A 157 -19.93 -22.02 8.94
C VAL A 157 -19.52 -23.47 8.96
N GLN A 158 -20.50 -24.38 9.04
CA GLN A 158 -20.26 -25.79 8.88
C GLN A 158 -19.80 -25.94 7.44
N ALA A 159 -18.47 -25.96 7.25
CA ALA A 159 -17.86 -26.26 5.98
C ALA A 159 -18.50 -27.57 5.49
N LYS A 160 -19.07 -27.56 4.28
CA LYS A 160 -19.60 -28.77 3.65
C LYS A 160 -18.54 -29.87 3.81
N PRO A 161 -18.90 -31.09 4.23
CA PRO A 161 -17.95 -32.19 4.33
C PRO A 161 -17.20 -32.35 3.00
N GLY A 162 -15.87 -32.17 3.03
CA GLY A 162 -15.00 -32.24 1.84
C GLY A 162 -14.65 -30.90 1.19
N MET A 163 -15.13 -29.76 1.68
CA MET A 163 -14.78 -28.42 1.16
C MET A 163 -14.13 -27.56 2.25
N PHE A 164 -12.93 -27.95 2.68
CA PHE A 164 -12.11 -27.11 3.53
C PHE A 164 -11.37 -26.06 2.69
N PRO A 165 -11.32 -24.79 3.12
CA PRO A 165 -10.46 -23.80 2.48
C PRO A 165 -9.00 -24.26 2.57
N SER A 166 -8.30 -24.27 1.43
CA SER A 166 -6.87 -24.54 1.41
C SER A 166 -6.10 -23.26 1.74
N HIS A 167 -5.29 -23.30 2.80
CA HIS A 167 -4.43 -22.19 3.18
C HIS A 167 -3.02 -22.41 2.65
N VAL A 168 -2.53 -21.49 1.82
CA VAL A 168 -1.16 -21.54 1.28
C VAL A 168 -0.40 -20.28 1.72
N LYS A 169 0.72 -20.46 2.43
CA LYS A 169 1.56 -19.34 2.86
C LYS A 169 2.24 -18.69 1.65
N MET A 170 2.25 -17.35 1.59
CA MET A 170 2.98 -16.64 0.55
C MET A 170 4.48 -16.88 0.66
N ASN A 171 5.14 -17.11 -0.47
CA ASN A 171 6.60 -17.21 -0.51
C ASN A 171 7.26 -15.81 -0.36
N ARG A 172 8.56 -15.79 -0.02
CA ARG A 172 9.32 -14.55 0.19
C ARG A 172 9.31 -13.61 -1.03
N MET A 173 9.35 -14.19 -2.23
CA MET A 173 9.33 -13.42 -3.48
C MET A 173 8.00 -12.70 -3.67
N ARG A 174 6.87 -13.38 -3.46
CA ARG A 174 5.53 -12.81 -3.57
C ARG A 174 5.29 -11.72 -2.52
N LEU A 175 5.77 -11.91 -1.30
CA LEU A 175 5.72 -10.88 -0.25
C LEU A 175 6.46 -9.61 -0.68
N ARG A 176 7.68 -9.74 -1.22
CA ARG A 176 8.46 -8.59 -1.71
C ARG A 176 7.79 -7.90 -2.90
N ILE A 177 7.23 -8.66 -3.84
CA ILE A 177 6.49 -8.09 -4.97
C ILE A 177 5.25 -7.33 -4.47
N ALA A 178 4.48 -7.92 -3.55
CA ALA A 178 3.29 -7.28 -2.99
C ALA A 178 3.64 -5.96 -2.28
N GLN A 179 4.70 -5.95 -1.47
CA GLN A 179 5.21 -4.74 -0.84
C GLN A 179 5.57 -3.67 -1.88
N ARG A 180 6.39 -4.02 -2.90
CA ARG A 180 6.79 -3.07 -3.96
C ARG A 180 5.61 -2.50 -4.75
N LEU A 181 4.62 -3.33 -5.08
CA LEU A 181 3.43 -2.87 -5.80
C LEU A 181 2.60 -1.89 -4.96
N LYS A 182 2.51 -2.12 -3.65
CA LYS A 182 1.80 -1.23 -2.74
C LYS A 182 2.55 0.08 -2.52
N GLU A 183 3.87 0.02 -2.35
CA GLU A 183 4.75 1.20 -2.28
C GLU A 183 4.61 2.07 -3.54
N ALA A 184 4.54 1.47 -4.73
CA ALA A 184 4.33 2.19 -5.98
C ALA A 184 3.00 2.98 -5.98
N GLN A 185 1.92 2.37 -5.51
CA GLN A 185 0.59 3.01 -5.43
C GLN A 185 0.50 4.12 -4.39
N GLU A 186 1.24 3.99 -3.28
CA GLU A 186 1.25 4.99 -2.21
C GLU A 186 2.15 6.17 -2.54
N THR A 187 3.21 5.95 -3.32
CA THR A 187 4.19 6.98 -3.67
C THR A 187 3.82 7.73 -4.95
N CYS A 188 3.46 7.03 -6.02
CA CYS A 188 3.17 7.64 -7.32
C CYS A 188 1.73 8.15 -7.36
N ALA A 189 1.50 9.35 -7.89
CA ALA A 189 0.15 9.82 -8.20
C ALA A 189 -0.28 9.23 -9.55
N MET A 190 -0.63 7.94 -9.55
CA MET A 190 -0.82 7.17 -10.78
C MET A 190 -2.08 7.60 -11.54
N LEU A 191 -1.91 8.02 -12.80
CA LEU A 191 -3.01 8.22 -13.75
C LEU A 191 -2.79 7.36 -14.99
N THR A 192 -3.87 6.80 -15.54
CA THR A 192 -3.81 6.02 -16.80
C THR A 192 -4.59 6.70 -17.91
N THR A 193 -3.96 6.89 -19.06
CA THR A 193 -4.60 7.32 -20.31
C THR A 193 -4.60 6.17 -21.32
N PHE A 194 -5.61 6.13 -22.19
CA PHE A 194 -5.80 5.07 -23.18
C PHE A 194 -5.89 5.63 -24.60
N ASN A 195 -5.35 4.88 -25.55
CA ASN A 195 -5.57 5.08 -26.97
C ASN A 195 -5.89 3.75 -27.64
N GLU A 196 -6.67 3.80 -28.71
CA GLU A 196 -6.78 2.69 -29.66
C GLU A 196 -5.79 2.86 -30.80
N VAL A 197 -5.30 1.75 -31.33
CA VAL A 197 -4.29 1.68 -32.40
C VAL A 197 -4.77 0.68 -33.45
N ASP A 198 -4.84 1.13 -34.71
CA ASP A 198 -5.09 0.26 -35.85
C ASP A 198 -3.82 -0.54 -36.19
N MET A 199 -3.91 -1.87 -36.11
CA MET A 199 -2.78 -2.76 -36.34
C MET A 199 -2.68 -3.23 -37.81
N SER A 200 -3.52 -2.73 -38.72
CA SER A 200 -3.62 -3.22 -40.11
C SER A 200 -2.29 -3.12 -40.86
N ASN A 201 -1.71 -1.93 -40.90
CA ASN A 201 -0.49 -1.66 -41.69
C ASN A 201 0.72 -2.43 -41.15
N ILE A 202 0.86 -2.51 -39.83
CA ILE A 202 1.95 -3.27 -39.22
C ILE A 202 1.77 -4.79 -39.39
N GLN A 203 0.53 -5.29 -39.35
CA GLN A 203 0.25 -6.69 -39.68
C GLN A 203 0.55 -7.00 -41.13
N GLU A 204 0.19 -6.11 -42.06
CA GLU A 204 0.49 -6.23 -43.48
C GLU A 204 2.01 -6.22 -43.74
N MET A 205 2.73 -5.24 -43.19
CA MET A 205 4.20 -5.18 -43.29
C MET A 205 4.82 -6.49 -42.81
N ARG A 206 4.40 -6.99 -41.64
CA ARG A 206 4.91 -8.25 -41.10
C ARG A 206 4.57 -9.42 -42.03
N LYS A 207 3.36 -9.48 -42.59
CA LYS A 207 2.93 -10.54 -43.51
C LYS A 207 3.81 -10.59 -44.76
N ILE A 208 4.16 -9.43 -45.32
CA ILE A 208 4.98 -9.30 -46.53
C ILE A 208 6.45 -9.65 -46.25
N HIS A 209 7.02 -9.15 -45.14
CA HIS A 209 8.47 -9.17 -44.91
C HIS A 209 8.98 -10.27 -43.96
N LYS A 210 8.11 -10.96 -43.22
CA LYS A 210 8.52 -11.95 -42.20
C LYS A 210 9.53 -12.99 -42.68
N ASP A 211 9.37 -13.52 -43.90
CA ASP A 211 10.20 -14.63 -44.40
C ASP A 211 11.57 -14.13 -44.88
N ALA A 212 11.61 -12.97 -45.53
CA ALA A 212 12.85 -12.31 -45.91
C ALA A 212 13.64 -11.86 -44.67
N PHE A 213 12.95 -11.31 -43.67
CA PHE A 213 13.53 -10.89 -42.40
C PHE A 213 14.13 -12.10 -41.64
N LEU A 214 13.38 -13.21 -41.56
CA LEU A 214 13.86 -14.44 -40.95
C LEU A 214 15.11 -14.97 -41.65
N LYS A 215 15.13 -15.00 -42.99
CA LYS A 215 16.30 -15.44 -43.76
C LYS A 215 17.53 -14.56 -43.55
N LYS A 216 17.36 -13.24 -43.49
CA LYS A 216 18.46 -12.28 -43.37
C LYS A 216 19.03 -12.20 -41.96
N HIS A 217 18.17 -12.22 -40.94
CA HIS A 217 18.56 -11.93 -39.56
C HIS A 217 18.51 -13.16 -38.63
N ASN A 218 18.00 -14.29 -39.11
CA ASN A 218 17.80 -15.54 -38.36
C ASN A 218 16.92 -15.36 -37.11
N ILE A 219 15.95 -14.44 -37.17
CA ILE A 219 15.01 -14.16 -36.08
C ILE A 219 13.63 -13.82 -36.66
N LYS A 220 12.56 -14.20 -35.96
CA LYS A 220 11.18 -13.90 -36.40
C LYS A 220 10.89 -12.42 -36.18
N LEU A 221 10.26 -11.78 -37.17
CA LEU A 221 9.74 -10.42 -37.01
C LEU A 221 8.50 -10.46 -36.10
N GLY A 222 8.62 -9.86 -34.92
CA GLY A 222 7.53 -9.64 -33.98
C GLY A 222 6.87 -8.28 -34.15
N PHE A 223 5.86 -7.99 -33.33
CA PHE A 223 5.31 -6.64 -33.22
C PHE A 223 6.03 -5.82 -32.14
N MET A 224 6.67 -6.48 -31.17
CA MET A 224 7.32 -5.81 -30.03
C MET A 224 8.42 -4.85 -30.48
N SER A 225 9.20 -5.20 -31.51
CA SER A 225 10.22 -4.29 -32.05
C SER A 225 9.67 -2.94 -32.48
N ALA A 226 8.49 -2.89 -33.09
CA ALA A 226 7.85 -1.64 -33.48
C ALA A 226 7.42 -0.82 -32.26
N PHE A 227 6.79 -1.44 -31.25
CA PHE A 227 6.38 -0.74 -30.03
C PHE A 227 7.57 -0.25 -29.20
N VAL A 228 8.61 -1.08 -29.08
CA VAL A 228 9.85 -0.74 -28.38
C VAL A 228 10.56 0.42 -29.08
N LYS A 229 10.64 0.41 -30.41
CA LYS A 229 11.24 1.51 -31.17
C LYS A 229 10.39 2.79 -31.12
N ALA A 230 9.07 2.65 -31.23
CA ALA A 230 8.13 3.77 -31.12
C ALA A 230 8.20 4.42 -29.74
N ALA A 231 8.23 3.60 -28.68
CA ALA A 231 8.39 4.09 -27.31
C ALA A 231 9.74 4.79 -27.14
N ALA A 232 10.83 4.24 -27.69
CA ALA A 232 12.14 4.90 -27.59
C ALA A 232 12.15 6.29 -28.23
N GLN A 233 11.62 6.43 -29.45
CA GLN A 233 11.51 7.75 -30.09
C GLN A 233 10.60 8.69 -29.30
N ALA A 234 9.45 8.20 -28.82
CA ALA A 234 8.52 9.00 -28.04
C ALA A 234 9.09 9.43 -26.67
N LEU A 235 9.95 8.62 -26.05
CA LEU A 235 10.67 8.95 -24.81
C LEU A 235 11.73 10.03 -25.06
N THR A 236 12.43 9.98 -26.20
CA THR A 236 13.36 11.04 -26.61
C THR A 236 12.63 12.37 -26.84
N ASP A 237 11.46 12.33 -27.50
CA ASP A 237 10.64 13.53 -27.76
C ASP A 237 9.97 14.07 -26.49
N GLN A 238 9.71 13.21 -25.49
CA GLN A 238 9.09 13.57 -24.21
C GLN A 238 9.96 13.16 -23.02
N PRO A 239 11.06 13.89 -22.73
CA PRO A 239 12.00 13.53 -21.67
C PRO A 239 11.38 13.40 -20.28
N ALA A 240 10.27 14.10 -20.00
CA ALA A 240 9.52 13.97 -18.75
C ALA A 240 9.02 12.55 -18.49
N VAL A 241 8.61 11.83 -19.53
CA VAL A 241 8.13 10.44 -19.41
C VAL A 241 9.28 9.47 -19.10
N ASN A 242 10.50 9.78 -19.57
CA ASN A 242 11.74 9.03 -19.26
C ASN A 242 12.41 9.47 -17.94
N GLY A 243 11.90 10.53 -17.32
CA GLY A 243 12.40 11.07 -16.07
C GLY A 243 12.02 10.23 -14.86
N VAL A 244 12.62 10.53 -13.71
CA VAL A 244 12.22 10.02 -12.40
C VAL A 244 12.25 11.12 -11.36
N ILE A 245 11.38 11.02 -10.36
CA ILE A 245 11.50 11.80 -9.13
C ILE A 245 12.41 11.02 -8.17
N ASP A 246 13.55 11.59 -7.80
CA ASP A 246 14.34 11.10 -6.67
C ASP A 246 13.70 11.61 -5.37
N ASP A 247 12.91 10.76 -4.72
CA ASP A 247 12.25 11.12 -3.46
C ASP A 247 13.24 11.39 -2.30
N THR A 248 14.51 11.01 -2.44
CA THR A 248 15.56 11.26 -1.43
C THR A 248 16.13 12.66 -1.57
N THR A 249 16.57 13.04 -2.78
CA THR A 249 17.15 14.37 -3.04
C THR A 249 16.10 15.44 -3.33
N LYS A 250 14.84 15.03 -3.58
CA LYS A 250 13.74 15.89 -4.06
C LYS A 250 14.04 16.54 -5.41
N GLU A 251 14.85 15.88 -6.24
CA GLU A 251 15.20 16.32 -7.58
C GLU A 251 14.50 15.46 -8.64
N ILE A 252 14.37 16.02 -9.84
CA ILE A 252 13.93 15.27 -11.02
C ILE A 252 15.18 14.88 -11.80
N VAL A 253 15.37 13.58 -12.00
CA VAL A 253 16.48 13.03 -12.79
C VAL A 253 15.99 12.72 -14.20
N TYR A 254 16.46 13.50 -15.16
CA TYR A 254 16.30 13.24 -16.58
C TYR A 254 17.47 12.40 -17.10
N ARG A 255 17.21 11.56 -18.10
CA ARG A 255 18.20 10.64 -18.69
C ARG A 255 18.22 10.81 -20.20
N ASP A 256 19.43 10.85 -20.76
CA ASP A 256 19.66 11.01 -22.20
C ASP A 256 19.71 9.68 -22.97
N TYR A 257 19.49 8.56 -22.27
CA TYR A 257 19.46 7.21 -22.83
C TYR A 257 18.12 6.54 -22.53
N VAL A 258 17.76 5.56 -23.35
CA VAL A 258 16.48 4.85 -23.24
C VAL A 258 16.71 3.35 -23.02
N ASP A 259 16.49 2.92 -21.78
CA ASP A 259 16.54 1.51 -21.38
C ASP A 259 15.11 1.00 -21.13
N ILE A 260 14.62 0.10 -21.97
CA ILE A 260 13.23 -0.39 -21.89
C ILE A 260 13.18 -1.77 -21.23
N SER A 261 12.57 -1.82 -20.06
CA SER A 261 12.15 -3.02 -19.35
C SER A 261 10.97 -3.69 -20.07
N VAL A 262 11.08 -4.97 -20.43
CA VAL A 262 9.98 -5.72 -21.07
C VAL A 262 9.55 -6.86 -20.19
N ALA A 263 8.27 -6.88 -19.79
CA ALA A 263 7.75 -7.89 -18.89
C ALA A 263 7.63 -9.25 -19.60
N VAL A 264 8.23 -10.29 -19.01
CA VAL A 264 8.22 -11.68 -19.53
C VAL A 264 7.60 -12.60 -18.48
N ALA A 265 6.58 -13.36 -18.88
CA ALA A 265 5.99 -14.38 -18.03
C ALA A 265 6.85 -15.65 -18.02
N THR A 266 7.13 -16.16 -16.82
CA THR A 266 7.85 -17.42 -16.59
C THR A 266 7.05 -18.32 -15.66
N PRO A 267 7.34 -19.64 -15.58
CA PRO A 267 6.66 -20.54 -14.66
C PRO A 267 6.78 -20.14 -13.18
N LYS A 268 7.84 -19.43 -12.78
CA LYS A 268 8.03 -18.94 -11.41
C LYS A 268 7.32 -17.62 -11.14
N GLY A 269 6.89 -16.91 -12.18
CA GLY A 269 6.22 -15.62 -12.08
C GLY A 269 6.66 -14.64 -13.16
N LEU A 270 6.39 -13.37 -12.92
CA LEU A 270 6.77 -12.28 -13.82
C LEU A 270 8.20 -11.84 -13.54
N VAL A 271 9.02 -11.76 -14.59
CA VAL A 271 10.34 -11.14 -14.55
C VAL A 271 10.40 -10.03 -15.59
N VAL A 272 11.23 -9.02 -15.36
CA VAL A 272 11.26 -7.82 -16.20
C VAL A 272 12.69 -7.50 -16.59
N PRO A 273 13.24 -8.19 -17.61
CA PRO A 273 14.57 -7.86 -18.13
C PRO A 273 14.58 -6.53 -18.89
N VAL A 274 15.77 -5.93 -19.02
CA VAL A 274 16.03 -4.60 -19.59
C VAL A 274 16.73 -4.70 -20.94
N ILE A 275 16.18 -4.04 -21.95
CA ILE A 275 16.82 -3.81 -23.24
C ILE A 275 17.50 -2.43 -23.16
N ARG A 276 18.81 -2.39 -23.34
CA ARG A 276 19.60 -1.18 -23.12
C ARG A 276 19.82 -0.37 -24.41
N ASN A 277 19.87 0.96 -24.31
CA ASN A 277 20.18 1.89 -25.41
C ASN A 277 19.32 1.66 -26.67
N VAL A 278 18.01 1.54 -26.48
CA VAL A 278 17.04 1.17 -27.53
C VAL A 278 16.99 2.21 -28.66
N GLU A 279 17.30 3.48 -28.36
CA GLU A 279 17.33 4.57 -29.31
C GLU A 279 18.28 4.32 -30.50
N THR A 280 19.36 3.56 -30.29
CA THR A 280 20.33 3.22 -31.34
C THR A 280 20.03 1.92 -32.09
N MET A 281 19.13 1.07 -31.57
CA MET A 281 18.88 -0.26 -32.11
C MET A 281 17.94 -0.24 -33.32
N ASN A 282 18.15 -1.13 -34.28
CA ASN A 282 17.15 -1.43 -35.32
C ASN A 282 16.20 -2.56 -34.86
N PHE A 283 15.19 -2.89 -35.69
CA PHE A 283 14.21 -3.93 -35.35
C PHE A 283 14.85 -5.31 -35.14
N ALA A 284 15.87 -5.66 -35.92
CA ALA A 284 16.54 -6.96 -35.77
C ALA A 284 17.32 -7.06 -34.46
N ASP A 285 17.97 -5.98 -34.03
CA ASP A 285 18.71 -5.94 -32.77
C ASP A 285 17.75 -6.03 -31.58
N ILE A 286 16.61 -5.34 -31.65
CA ILE A 286 15.55 -5.43 -30.64
C ILE A 286 14.99 -6.85 -30.55
N GLU A 287 14.59 -7.46 -31.67
CA GLU A 287 14.02 -8.82 -31.67
C GLU A 287 15.03 -9.87 -31.17
N LYS A 288 16.31 -9.76 -31.55
CA LYS A 288 17.37 -10.64 -31.04
C LYS A 288 17.54 -10.49 -29.53
N THR A 289 17.55 -9.26 -29.03
CA THR A 289 17.74 -8.98 -27.60
C THR A 289 16.55 -9.48 -26.78
N ILE A 290 15.32 -9.21 -27.23
CA ILE A 290 14.09 -9.74 -26.61
C ILE A 290 14.11 -11.26 -26.59
N ASN A 291 14.51 -11.90 -27.70
CA ASN A 291 14.56 -13.35 -27.77
C ASN A 291 15.59 -13.94 -26.80
N ALA A 292 16.81 -13.39 -26.77
CA ALA A 292 17.86 -13.84 -25.85
C ALA A 292 17.46 -13.68 -24.38
N LEU A 293 16.93 -12.51 -23.99
CA LEU A 293 16.45 -12.27 -22.63
C LEU A 293 15.24 -13.15 -22.28
N GLY A 294 14.34 -13.38 -23.24
CA GLY A 294 13.19 -14.27 -23.08
C GLY A 294 13.59 -15.74 -22.89
N GLU A 295 14.63 -16.21 -23.57
CA GLU A 295 15.17 -17.55 -23.36
C GLU A 295 15.83 -17.69 -21.99
N LYS A 296 16.69 -16.73 -21.60
CA LYS A 296 17.28 -16.69 -20.25
C LYS A 296 16.19 -16.68 -19.17
N ALA A 297 15.14 -15.88 -19.35
CA ALA A 297 14.02 -15.78 -18.42
C ALA A 297 13.33 -17.14 -18.22
N ARG A 298 13.02 -17.85 -19.31
CA ARG A 298 12.39 -19.18 -19.25
C ARG A 298 13.30 -20.24 -18.62
N LYS A 299 14.61 -20.16 -18.85
CA LYS A 299 15.62 -21.03 -18.24
C LYS A 299 15.96 -20.68 -16.79
N ASN A 300 15.50 -19.52 -16.28
CA ASN A 300 15.89 -18.95 -14.98
C ASN A 300 17.38 -18.59 -14.88
N GLU A 301 17.96 -18.11 -15.97
CA GLU A 301 19.37 -17.73 -16.11
C GLU A 301 19.57 -16.21 -16.19
N LEU A 302 18.53 -15.42 -15.90
CA LEU A 302 18.65 -13.96 -15.84
C LEU A 302 19.52 -13.55 -14.67
N ALA A 303 20.53 -12.73 -14.95
CA ALA A 303 21.34 -12.10 -13.93
C ALA A 303 20.57 -10.92 -13.31
N VAL A 304 21.02 -10.43 -12.15
CA VAL A 304 20.35 -9.27 -11.50
C VAL A 304 20.52 -8.02 -12.37
N GLU A 305 21.67 -7.90 -13.02
CA GLU A 305 22.06 -6.83 -13.94
C GLU A 305 21.20 -6.83 -15.20
N ASP A 306 20.63 -7.97 -15.58
CA ASP A 306 19.70 -8.06 -16.72
C ASP A 306 18.33 -7.45 -16.36
N MET A 307 18.00 -7.25 -15.08
CA MET A 307 16.70 -6.75 -14.60
C MET A 307 16.77 -5.34 -13.99
N ASP A 308 17.96 -4.79 -13.80
CA ASP A 308 18.16 -3.52 -13.11
C ASP A 308 18.45 -2.35 -14.08
N GLY A 309 18.09 -1.14 -13.65
CA GLY A 309 18.44 0.11 -14.34
C GLY A 309 17.59 0.48 -15.55
N GLY A 310 16.45 -0.18 -15.79
CA GLY A 310 15.52 0.24 -16.84
C GLY A 310 14.88 1.60 -16.54
N THR A 311 14.69 2.44 -17.56
CA THR A 311 14.09 3.77 -17.43
C THR A 311 12.59 3.78 -17.71
N PHE A 312 12.10 2.83 -18.51
CA PHE A 312 10.69 2.71 -18.87
C PHE A 312 10.28 1.23 -18.95
N THR A 313 9.01 0.91 -18.67
CA THR A 313 8.50 -0.48 -18.77
C THR A 313 7.44 -0.62 -19.86
N ILE A 314 7.53 -1.71 -20.62
CA ILE A 314 6.44 -2.22 -21.47
C ILE A 314 5.96 -3.56 -20.93
N SER A 315 4.66 -3.67 -20.71
CA SER A 315 3.98 -4.89 -20.30
C SER A 315 2.94 -5.28 -21.33
N ASN A 316 3.00 -6.53 -21.82
CA ASN A 316 2.08 -7.03 -22.83
C ASN A 316 1.12 -8.06 -22.23
N GLY A 317 -0.06 -7.62 -21.85
CA GLY A 317 -1.16 -8.49 -21.42
C GLY A 317 -1.94 -9.12 -22.58
N GLY A 318 -1.73 -8.63 -23.81
CA GLY A 318 -2.42 -9.11 -25.01
C GLY A 318 -2.11 -10.56 -25.37
N VAL A 319 -0.93 -11.06 -24.98
CA VAL A 319 -0.58 -12.49 -25.14
C VAL A 319 -1.50 -13.42 -24.35
N PHE A 320 -2.23 -12.90 -23.35
CA PHE A 320 -3.20 -13.63 -22.53
C PHE A 320 -4.65 -13.29 -22.90
N GLY A 321 -4.88 -12.52 -23.98
CA GLY A 321 -6.22 -12.12 -24.41
C GLY A 321 -6.84 -10.99 -23.57
N SER A 322 -6.03 -10.23 -22.83
CA SER A 322 -6.53 -9.05 -22.10
C SER A 322 -7.08 -8.00 -23.08
N MET A 323 -8.26 -7.43 -22.78
CA MET A 323 -8.87 -6.37 -23.60
C MET A 323 -8.18 -5.02 -23.38
N PHE A 324 -8.13 -4.57 -22.13
CA PHE A 324 -7.34 -3.45 -21.63
C PHE A 324 -7.23 -3.54 -20.10
N GLY A 325 -6.28 -2.83 -19.52
CA GLY A 325 -6.06 -2.75 -18.07
C GLY A 325 -5.13 -1.59 -17.73
N THR A 326 -5.05 -1.26 -16.44
CA THR A 326 -4.20 -0.21 -15.90
C THR A 326 -2.92 -0.84 -15.32
N PRO A 327 -1.81 -0.85 -16.05
CA PRO A 327 -0.56 -1.39 -15.53
C PRO A 327 -0.08 -0.58 -14.31
N ILE A 328 0.52 -1.26 -13.35
CA ILE A 328 1.17 -0.61 -12.19
C ILE A 328 2.61 -0.29 -12.56
N ILE A 329 3.04 0.96 -12.33
CA ILE A 329 4.41 1.43 -12.54
C ILE A 329 5.38 0.54 -11.75
N ASN A 330 6.55 0.30 -12.31
CA ASN A 330 7.64 -0.43 -11.66
C ASN A 330 8.66 0.59 -11.11
N PRO A 331 8.63 0.94 -9.81
CA PRO A 331 9.57 1.90 -9.25
C PRO A 331 11.03 1.44 -9.45
N PRO A 332 11.97 2.38 -9.66
CA PRO A 332 11.81 3.82 -9.53
C PRO A 332 11.26 4.52 -10.79
N GLN A 333 10.85 3.83 -11.84
CA GLN A 333 10.41 4.46 -13.09
C GLN A 333 9.16 5.32 -12.88
N SER A 334 8.90 6.27 -13.79
CA SER A 334 7.72 7.15 -13.71
C SER A 334 6.58 6.78 -14.65
N ALA A 335 6.77 5.81 -15.55
CA ALA A 335 5.72 5.39 -16.47
C ALA A 335 5.85 3.94 -16.95
N ILE A 336 4.72 3.37 -17.37
CA ILE A 336 4.61 2.03 -17.93
C ILE A 336 3.57 1.99 -19.06
N LEU A 337 3.95 1.38 -20.18
CA LEU A 337 3.08 1.11 -21.31
C LEU A 337 2.47 -0.30 -21.20
N GLY A 338 1.14 -0.36 -21.14
CA GLY A 338 0.35 -1.57 -21.24
C GLY A 338 -0.10 -1.82 -22.67
N MET A 339 0.34 -2.92 -23.26
CA MET A 339 -0.13 -3.44 -24.54
C MET A 339 -1.15 -4.57 -24.32
N HIS A 340 -2.21 -4.57 -25.12
CA HIS A 340 -3.33 -5.50 -24.97
C HIS A 340 -3.60 -6.32 -26.22
N GLY A 341 -4.65 -7.14 -26.19
CA GLY A 341 -5.01 -8.04 -27.27
C GLY A 341 -5.39 -7.27 -28.53
N ILE A 342 -5.12 -7.88 -29.67
CA ILE A 342 -5.57 -7.40 -30.98
C ILE A 342 -6.88 -8.10 -31.28
N PHE A 343 -7.94 -7.34 -31.48
CA PHE A 343 -9.27 -7.85 -31.79
C PHE A 343 -9.85 -7.14 -33.00
N ASP A 344 -10.49 -7.90 -33.88
CA ASP A 344 -11.24 -7.33 -35.00
C ASP A 344 -12.43 -6.53 -34.46
N ARG A 345 -12.50 -5.24 -34.82
CA ARG A 345 -13.57 -4.32 -34.40
C ARG A 345 -14.13 -3.56 -35.59
N PRO A 346 -15.45 -3.29 -35.62
CA PRO A 346 -16.03 -2.35 -36.56
C PRO A 346 -15.62 -0.93 -36.17
N VAL A 347 -14.92 -0.22 -37.07
CA VAL A 347 -14.47 1.16 -36.89
C VAL A 347 -14.96 2.02 -38.06
N ALA A 348 -15.31 3.27 -37.77
CA ALA A 348 -15.72 4.23 -38.78
C ALA A 348 -14.48 4.85 -39.44
N ILE A 349 -14.26 4.58 -40.73
CA ILE A 349 -13.18 5.13 -41.54
C ILE A 349 -13.80 5.83 -42.74
N ASN A 350 -13.54 7.13 -42.91
CA ASN A 350 -14.06 7.93 -44.03
C ASN A 350 -15.58 7.80 -44.23
N GLY A 351 -16.34 7.71 -43.13
CA GLY A 351 -17.80 7.56 -43.16
C GLY A 351 -18.33 6.14 -43.45
N GLN A 352 -17.46 5.14 -43.58
CA GLN A 352 -17.82 3.73 -43.76
C GLN A 352 -17.44 2.91 -42.52
N VAL A 353 -18.22 1.88 -42.21
CA VAL A 353 -17.87 0.92 -41.16
C VAL A 353 -17.01 -0.17 -41.77
N GLU A 354 -15.76 -0.25 -41.34
CA GLU A 354 -14.81 -1.27 -41.76
C GLU A 354 -14.35 -2.10 -40.57
N ILE A 355 -14.09 -3.38 -40.79
CA ILE A 355 -13.51 -4.24 -39.75
C ILE A 355 -11.99 -4.05 -39.78
N ARG A 356 -11.42 -3.73 -38.62
CA ARG A 356 -9.98 -3.54 -38.44
C ARG A 356 -9.46 -4.29 -37.21
N PRO A 357 -8.24 -4.84 -37.26
CA PRO A 357 -7.55 -5.37 -36.09
C PRO A 357 -7.12 -4.22 -35.17
N MET A 358 -7.88 -4.00 -34.10
CA MET A 358 -7.64 -2.90 -33.16
C MET A 358 -6.95 -3.40 -31.89
N MET A 359 -6.02 -2.61 -31.36
CA MET A 359 -5.39 -2.81 -30.05
C MET A 359 -5.65 -1.59 -29.15
N TYR A 360 -5.94 -1.82 -27.87
CA TYR A 360 -5.84 -0.77 -26.86
C TYR A 360 -4.46 -0.71 -26.25
N VAL A 361 -3.90 0.50 -26.17
CA VAL A 361 -2.69 0.79 -25.41
C VAL A 361 -3.04 1.69 -24.23
N ALA A 362 -2.39 1.44 -23.10
CA ALA A 362 -2.57 2.19 -21.86
C ALA A 362 -1.23 2.74 -21.40
N LEU A 363 -1.14 4.03 -21.10
CA LEU A 363 0.01 4.60 -20.42
C LEU A 363 -0.39 4.94 -19.00
N THR A 364 0.19 4.25 -18.02
CA THR A 364 0.13 4.69 -16.62
C THR A 364 1.38 5.48 -16.31
N TYR A 365 1.23 6.64 -15.70
CA TYR A 365 2.33 7.55 -15.38
C TYR A 365 2.15 8.21 -14.01
N ASP A 366 3.25 8.64 -13.41
CA ASP A 366 3.25 9.41 -12.17
C ASP A 366 2.92 10.88 -12.47
N HIS A 367 1.70 11.29 -12.11
CA HIS A 367 1.18 12.63 -12.38
C HIS A 367 1.88 13.72 -11.54
N ARG A 368 2.78 13.35 -10.62
CA ARG A 368 3.69 14.30 -9.98
C ARG A 368 4.75 14.85 -10.95
N LEU A 369 5.11 14.08 -11.99
CA LEU A 369 6.15 14.41 -12.96
C LEU A 369 5.61 14.63 -14.38
N VAL A 370 4.65 13.81 -14.80
CA VAL A 370 4.14 13.79 -16.17
C VAL A 370 2.72 14.38 -16.18
N ASP A 371 2.52 15.46 -16.92
CA ASP A 371 1.19 16.02 -17.12
C ASP A 371 0.43 15.33 -18.28
N GLY A 372 -0.89 15.55 -18.33
CA GLY A 372 -1.75 14.90 -19.33
C GLY A 372 -1.38 15.20 -20.78
N ARG A 373 -0.78 16.36 -21.07
CA ARG A 373 -0.37 16.75 -22.43
C ARG A 373 0.79 15.88 -22.92
N GLU A 374 1.79 15.68 -22.08
CA GLU A 374 2.99 14.87 -22.32
C GLU A 374 2.56 13.41 -22.52
N ALA A 375 1.70 12.90 -21.63
CA ALA A 375 1.17 11.53 -21.73
C ALA A 375 0.38 11.27 -23.02
N VAL A 376 -0.52 12.18 -23.40
CA VAL A 376 -1.30 12.06 -24.65
C VAL A 376 -0.39 12.21 -25.87
N THR A 377 0.58 13.12 -25.84
CA THR A 377 1.53 13.32 -26.93
C THR A 377 2.40 12.07 -27.14
N PHE A 378 2.88 11.48 -26.05
CA PHE A 378 3.61 10.22 -26.04
C PHE A 378 2.81 9.08 -26.67
N LEU A 379 1.58 8.84 -26.20
CA LEU A 379 0.73 7.78 -26.75
C LEU A 379 0.35 8.02 -28.21
N ARG A 380 0.11 9.28 -28.61
CA ARG A 380 -0.18 9.64 -30.01
C ARG A 380 1.02 9.36 -30.91
N LYS A 381 2.25 9.60 -30.45
CA LYS A 381 3.47 9.27 -31.20
C LYS A 381 3.60 7.76 -31.39
N ILE A 382 3.38 6.97 -30.33
CA ILE A 382 3.35 5.51 -30.44
C ILE A 382 2.28 5.05 -31.43
N LYS A 383 1.06 5.59 -31.34
CA LYS A 383 -0.04 5.30 -32.26
C LYS A 383 0.37 5.60 -33.71
N ALA A 384 0.90 6.79 -33.99
CA ALA A 384 1.31 7.18 -35.34
C ALA A 384 2.36 6.25 -35.94
N VAL A 385 3.37 5.86 -35.14
CA VAL A 385 4.41 4.93 -35.58
C VAL A 385 3.87 3.51 -35.82
N VAL A 386 2.97 3.02 -34.97
CA VAL A 386 2.45 1.66 -35.12
C VAL A 386 1.44 1.57 -36.27
N GLU A 387 0.60 2.60 -36.43
CA GLU A 387 -0.33 2.71 -37.56
C GLU A 387 0.38 2.95 -38.88
N ASP A 388 1.50 3.68 -38.88
CA ASP A 388 2.35 3.84 -40.06
C ASP A 388 3.85 3.78 -39.71
N PRO A 389 4.46 2.59 -39.77
CA PRO A 389 5.88 2.46 -39.45
C PRO A 389 6.84 3.19 -40.40
N ARG A 390 6.36 3.70 -41.54
CA ARG A 390 7.19 4.53 -42.43
C ARG A 390 7.59 5.84 -41.76
N VAL A 391 6.81 6.30 -40.78
CA VAL A 391 7.11 7.47 -39.95
C VAL A 391 8.48 7.35 -39.27
N LEU A 392 8.87 6.14 -38.84
CA LEU A 392 10.21 5.88 -38.28
C LEU A 392 11.34 6.13 -39.29
N LEU A 393 11.11 5.87 -40.58
CA LEU A 393 12.11 6.06 -41.62
C LEU A 393 12.23 7.53 -42.03
N LEU A 394 11.15 8.30 -41.89
CA LEU A 394 11.08 9.70 -42.26
C LEU A 394 11.45 10.66 -41.12
N ASP A 395 11.71 10.12 -39.93
CA ASP A 395 11.97 10.89 -38.71
C ASP A 395 10.87 11.92 -38.40
N MET A 396 9.62 11.49 -38.55
CA MET A 396 8.41 12.30 -38.38
C MET A 396 7.68 12.03 -37.07
#